data_AF-A0A3D2SK81-F1
#
_entry.id   AF-A0A3D2SK81-F1
#
_cell.length_a   1.000
_cell.length_b   1.000
_cell.length_c   1.000
_cell.angle_alpha   90.00
_cell.angle_beta   90.00
_cell.angle_gamma   90.00
#
_symmetry.space_group_name_H-M   'P 1'
#
loop_
_entity.id
_entity.type
_entity.pdbx_description
1 polymer ?
#
loop_
_entity_poly.entity_id
_entity_poly.type
_entity_poly.pdbx_seq_one_letter_code
_entity_poly.pdbx_strand_id
1 'polypeptide(L)' 'IEQFDSMIKLMDLHVWQVGKGKFACILSLQTSNQFLTPQAIKQALSIHEEIVHASIEINLIH' A
#
# COMPACT_ATOMS: atom_id res chain seq x y z
N ILE A 1 -15.93 11.06 -20.62
CA ILE A 1 -16.13 10.17 -19.47
C ILE A 1 -15.30 8.93 -19.76
N GLU A 2 -14.00 8.98 -19.51
CA GLU A 2 -13.16 7.79 -19.54
C GLU A 2 -13.00 7.37 -18.09
N GLN A 3 -13.72 6.31 -17.73
CA GLN A 3 -13.51 5.63 -16.45
C GLN A 3 -12.13 4.96 -16.53
N PHE A 4 -11.10 5.70 -16.11
CA PHE A 4 -9.86 5.09 -15.65
C PHE A 4 -10.16 4.44 -14.30
N ASP A 5 -10.84 3.31 -14.33
CA ASP A 5 -10.91 2.42 -13.17
C ASP A 5 -9.52 1.76 -13.05
N SER A 6 -8.56 2.55 -12.55
CA SER A 6 -7.22 2.09 -12.24
C SER A 6 -7.35 1.10 -11.10
N MET A 7 -7.54 -0.16 -11.44
CA MET A 7 -7.71 -1.22 -10.46
C MET A 7 -6.42 -1.33 -9.64
N ILE A 8 -6.53 -1.03 -8.35
CA ILE A 8 -5.50 -1.34 -7.35
C ILE A 8 -6.09 -2.42 -6.46
N LYS A 9 -5.48 -3.59 -6.46
CA LYS A 9 -5.91 -4.73 -5.66
C LYS A 9 -4.86 -5.03 -4.60
N LEU A 10 -5.30 -5.08 -3.34
CA LEU A 10 -4.48 -5.59 -2.24
C LEU A 10 -4.38 -7.12 -2.37
N MET A 11 -3.16 -7.62 -2.50
CA MET A 11 -2.90 -9.06 -2.67
C MET A 11 -2.51 -9.71 -1.35
N ASP A 12 -1.71 -9.01 -0.55
CA ASP A 12 -1.29 -9.45 0.77
C ASP A 12 -1.09 -8.25 1.70
N LEU A 13 -1.37 -8.45 2.99
CA LEU A 13 -1.15 -7.46 4.04
C LEU A 13 -0.77 -8.18 5.33
N HIS A 14 0.47 -7.96 5.77
CA HIS A 14 0.97 -8.42 7.04
C HIS A 14 1.17 -7.22 7.95
N VAL A 15 0.54 -7.23 9.11
CA VAL A 15 0.67 -6.18 10.14
C VAL A 15 1.11 -6.82 11.45
N TRP A 16 2.08 -6.22 12.12
CA TRP A 16 2.51 -6.68 13.43
C TRP A 16 2.87 -5.52 14.34
N GLN A 17 2.72 -5.76 15.65
CA GLN A 17 3.08 -4.77 16.66
C GLN A 17 4.59 -4.76 16.86
N VAL A 18 5.19 -3.56 16.81
CA VAL A 18 6.63 -3.34 17.04
C VAL A 18 6.91 -2.57 18.34
N GLY A 19 5.85 -2.09 19.00
CA GLY A 19 5.88 -1.41 20.29
C GLY A 19 4.46 -1.11 20.76
N LYS A 20 4.30 -0.60 21.99
CA LYS A 20 2.96 -0.32 22.55
C LYS A 20 2.20 0.67 21.65
N GLY A 21 1.14 0.18 21.00
CA GLY A 21 0.33 0.96 20.06
C GLY A 21 1.04 1.37 18.76
N LYS A 22 2.19 0.77 18.44
CA LYS A 22 2.97 1.04 17.21
C LYS A 22 3.07 -0.23 16.38
N PHE A 23 2.84 -0.09 15.07
CA PHE A 23 2.76 -1.20 14.14
C PHE A 23 3.68 -0.98 12.94
N ALA A 24 4.11 -2.09 12.37
CA ALA A 24 4.74 -2.13 11.06
C ALA A 24 3.90 -3.00 10.13
N CYS A 25 3.94 -2.71 8.84
CA CYS A 25 3.30 -3.55 7.84
C CYS A 25 4.18 -3.82 6.61
N ILE A 26 3.92 -4.95 5.96
CA ILE A 26 4.32 -5.23 4.60
C ILE A 26 3.05 -5.51 3.81
N LEU A 27 2.96 -4.96 2.61
CA LEU A 27 1.83 -5.21 1.73
C LEU A 27 2.27 -5.33 0.28
N SER A 28 1.54 -6.14 -0.48
CA SER A 28 1.71 -6.28 -1.92
C SER A 28 0.44 -5.84 -2.64
N LEU A 29 0.63 -5.07 -3.71
CA LEU A 29 -0.44 -4.57 -4.56
C LEU A 29 -0.30 -5.15 -5.96
N GLN A 30 -1.43 -5.38 -6.61
CA GLN A 30 -1.51 -5.63 -8.04
C GLN A 30 -2.25 -4.47 -8.71
N THR A 31 -1.71 -3.95 -9.81
CA THR A 31 -2.34 -2.81 -10.49
C THR A 31 -2.04 -2.75 -11.99
N SER A 32 -2.97 -2.21 -12.77
CA SER A 32 -2.72 -1.80 -14.16
C SER A 32 -2.19 -0.37 -14.28
N ASN A 33 -2.14 0.38 -13.17
CA ASN A 33 -1.67 1.76 -13.14
C ASN A 33 -0.15 1.83 -13.06
N GLN A 34 0.49 2.15 -14.18
CA GLN A 34 1.95 2.31 -14.31
C GLN A 34 2.51 3.50 -13.51
N PHE A 35 1.67 4.43 -13.07
CA PHE A 35 2.07 5.61 -12.30
C PHE A 35 1.93 5.41 -10.79
N LEU A 36 1.42 4.27 -10.32
CA LEU A 36 1.34 3.99 -8.89
C LEU A 36 2.74 3.77 -8.33
N THR A 37 3.10 4.53 -7.29
CA THR A 37 4.41 4.41 -6.63
C THR A 37 4.27 3.94 -5.19
N PRO A 38 5.29 3.27 -4.63
CA PRO A 38 5.30 2.93 -3.21
C PRO A 38 5.15 4.15 -2.30
N GLN A 39 5.69 5.31 -2.70
CA GLN A 39 5.58 6.55 -1.92
C GLN A 39 4.13 7.05 -1.84
N ALA A 40 3.37 7.00 -2.93
CA ALA A 40 1.95 7.37 -2.93
C ALA A 40 1.15 6.50 -1.94
N ILE A 41 1.47 5.20 -1.87
CA ILE A 41 0.85 4.28 -0.90
C ILE A 41 1.27 4.61 0.53
N LYS A 42 2.56 4.91 0.79
CA LYS A 42 3.01 5.36 2.12
C LYS A 42 2.30 6.64 2.56
N GLN A 43 2.07 7.57 1.63
CA GLN A 43 1.34 8.79 1.92
C GLN A 43 -0.12 8.52 2.23
N ALA A 44 -0.78 7.61 1.49
CA ALA A 44 -2.15 7.19 1.79
C ALA A 44 -2.25 6.50 3.16
N LEU A 45 -1.26 5.68 3.53
CA LEU A 45 -1.18 5.04 4.86
C LEU A 45 -0.91 6.03 6.00
N SER A 46 -0.50 7.26 5.72
CA SER A 46 -0.18 8.25 6.75
C SER A 46 -1.40 8.71 7.57
N ILE A 47 -2.61 8.37 7.15
CA ILE A 47 -3.82 8.52 7.98
C ILE A 47 -3.78 7.66 9.26
N HIS A 48 -2.95 6.60 9.25
CA HIS A 48 -2.74 5.69 10.37
C HIS A 48 -1.43 6.04 11.07
N GLU A 49 -1.51 6.94 12.05
CA GLU A 49 -0.35 7.37 12.86
C GLU A 49 0.28 6.23 13.69
N GLU A 50 -0.45 5.12 13.86
CA GLU A 50 0.02 3.91 14.50
C GLU A 50 1.00 3.10 13.63
N ILE A 51 0.98 3.25 12.30
CA ILE A 51 1.90 2.59 11.37
C ILE A 51 3.19 3.41 11.27
N VAL A 52 4.24 2.93 11.92
CA VAL A 52 5.55 3.61 11.97
C VAL A 52 6.54 3.10 10.93
N HIS A 53 6.26 1.96 10.30
CA HIS A 53 7.08 1.39 9.24
C HIS A 53 6.21 0.64 8.22
N ALA A 54 6.46 0.87 6.92
CA ALA A 54 5.78 0.17 5.84
C ALA A 54 6.75 -0.18 4.70
N SER A 55 6.74 -1.44 4.25
CA SER A 55 7.33 -1.84 2.97
C SER A 55 6.22 -2.20 2.00
N ILE A 56 6.30 -1.72 0.77
CA ILE A 56 5.27 -1.88 -0.25
C ILE A 56 5.89 -2.48 -1.50
N GLU A 57 5.30 -3.57 -1.98
CA GLU A 57 5.58 -4.18 -3.27
C GLU A 57 4.44 -3.87 -4.24
N ILE A 58 4.78 -3.52 -5.49
CA ILE A 58 3.80 -3.23 -6.54
C ILE A 58 4.08 -4.15 -7.72
N ASN A 59 3.08 -4.97 -8.06
CA ASN A 59 3.10 -5.87 -9.20
C ASN A 59 2.21 -5.30 -10.31
N LEU A 60 2.83 -4.92 -11.43
CA LEU A 60 2.10 -4.44 -12.61
C LEU A 60 1.47 -5.61 -13.37
N ILE A 61 0.17 -5.50 -13.64
CA ILE A 61 -0.53 -6.38 -14.57
C ILE A 61 -0.69 -5.70 -15.92
N HIS A 62 -0.44 -6.49 -16.97
CA HIS A 62 -0.59 -6.11 -18.36
C HIS A 62 -1.93 -6.61 -18.90
#